data_AF-A0A151L1X5-F1
#
_entry.id   AF-A0A151L1X5-F1
#
_cell.length_a   1.000
_cell.length_b   1.000
_cell.length_c   1.000
_cell.angle_alpha   90.00
_cell.angle_beta   90.00
_cell.angle_gamma   90.00
#
_symmetry.space_group_name_H-M   'P 1'
#
loop_
_entity.id
_entity.type
_entity.pdbx_description
1 polymer ?
#
loop_
_entity_poly.entity_id
_entity_poly.type
_entity_poly.pdbx_seq_one_letter_code
_entity_poly.pdbx_strand_id
1 'polypeptide(L)'
;VAVPPRYDEICKDVMDDRYDKRKQHMENQEYYDNNRMLLSEILLLAKSEGRSLRQQYKNRGGNRSGNRGANSNESMCISARRSFADIGDIVKGTNLVDRDDGNDVEKHLKEMFTTLRQ
;
A
#
# COMPACT_ATOMS: atom_id res chain seq x y z
N VAL A 1 -2.80 -17.94 11.24
CA VAL A 1 -2.18 -17.59 9.94
C VAL A 1 -0.84 -16.95 10.21
N ALA A 2 0.23 -17.36 9.51
CA ALA A 2 1.54 -16.72 9.64
C ALA A 2 1.62 -15.53 8.68
N VAL A 3 1.91 -14.34 9.21
CA VAL A 3 1.99 -13.09 8.44
C VAL A 3 3.47 -12.73 8.27
N PRO A 4 3.98 -12.55 7.05
CA PRO A 4 5.37 -12.15 6.84
C PRO A 4 5.58 -10.71 7.35
N PRO A 5 6.73 -10.39 7.99
CA PRO A 5 7.00 -9.04 8.52
C PRO A 5 6.83 -7.91 7.50
N ARG A 6 7.11 -8.18 6.23
CA ARG A 6 6.91 -7.22 5.13
C ARG A 6 5.47 -6.72 5.03
N TYR A 7 4.47 -7.55 5.34
CA TYR A 7 3.06 -7.13 5.30
C TYR A 7 2.79 -5.97 6.28
N ASP A 8 3.45 -5.99 7.43
CA ASP A 8 3.36 -4.92 8.44
C ASP A 8 4.15 -3.67 8.04
N GLU A 9 5.12 -3.82 7.15
CA GLU A 9 5.94 -2.73 6.60
C GLU A 9 5.32 -2.08 5.36
N ILE A 10 4.19 -2.58 4.85
CA ILE A 10 3.48 -1.95 3.73
C ILE A 10 3.06 -0.54 4.16
N CYS A 11 3.33 0.47 3.33
CA CYS A 11 2.98 1.88 3.58
C CYS A 11 1.46 2.17 3.50
N LYS A 12 0.67 1.53 4.38
CA LYS A 12 -0.80 1.66 4.45
C LYS A 12 -1.28 3.00 4.99
N ASP A 13 -0.39 3.75 5.63
CA ASP A 13 -0.59 5.09 6.20
C ASP A 13 -1.06 6.11 5.15
N VAL A 14 -0.69 5.92 3.87
CA VAL A 14 -1.19 6.73 2.75
C VAL A 14 -2.73 6.67 2.65
N MET A 15 -3.32 5.53 3.03
CA MET A 15 -4.77 5.30 2.99
C MET A 15 -5.45 5.47 4.36
N ASP A 16 -4.73 5.85 5.42
CA ASP A 16 -5.33 6.14 6.73
C ASP A 16 -6.08 7.50 6.67
N ASP A 17 -7.29 7.52 7.20
CA ASP A 17 -8.17 8.69 7.36
C ASP A 17 -7.60 9.77 8.29
N ARG A 18 -6.55 9.45 9.06
CA ARG A 18 -5.90 10.43 9.96
C ARG A 18 -4.91 11.37 9.27
N TYR A 19 -4.47 11.05 8.05
CA TYR A 19 -3.57 11.91 7.26
C TYR A 19 -4.35 12.78 6.25
N ASP A 20 -5.58 13.15 6.61
CA ASP A 20 -6.57 13.57 5.63
C ASP A 20 -6.55 15.09 5.35
N LYS A 21 -5.72 15.50 4.38
CA LYS A 21 -5.94 16.77 3.64
C LYS A 21 -7.09 16.65 2.62
N ARG A 22 -7.72 15.47 2.44
CA ARG A 22 -8.78 15.21 1.44
C ARG A 22 -10.11 15.81 1.87
N LYS A 23 -10.42 15.97 3.17
CA LYS A 23 -11.62 16.74 3.62
C LYS A 23 -11.77 18.10 2.91
N GLN A 24 -10.68 18.84 2.74
CA GLN A 24 -10.69 20.15 2.08
C GLN A 24 -10.90 20.05 0.55
N HIS A 25 -10.53 18.92 -0.07
CA HIS A 25 -10.75 18.65 -1.48
C HIS A 25 -12.13 18.02 -1.76
N MET A 26 -12.69 17.28 -0.80
CA MET A 26 -14.04 16.69 -0.84
C MET A 26 -15.14 17.75 -0.64
N GLU A 27 -14.87 18.82 0.12
CA GLU A 27 -15.84 19.91 0.34
C GLU A 27 -16.07 20.80 -0.90
N ASN A 28 -15.16 20.81 -1.87
CA ASN A 28 -15.14 21.81 -2.94
C ASN A 28 -15.46 21.30 -4.36
N GLN A 29 -15.64 20.00 -4.59
CA GLN A 29 -16.16 19.49 -5.87
C GLN A 29 -17.11 18.31 -5.69
N GLU A 30 -18.34 18.57 -6.08
CA GLU A 30 -19.36 17.60 -6.50
C GLU A 30 -18.73 16.48 -7.34
N TYR A 31 -18.69 15.28 -6.78
CA TYR A 31 -18.96 14.02 -7.49
C TYR A 31 -18.16 13.72 -8.78
N TYR A 32 -17.00 14.34 -9.00
CA TYR A 32 -16.18 14.07 -10.19
C TYR A 32 -15.13 12.99 -9.89
N ASP A 33 -15.55 11.76 -10.21
CA ASP A 33 -14.77 10.52 -10.37
C ASP A 33 -14.24 9.85 -9.10
N ASN A 34 -15.14 9.31 -8.27
CA ASN A 34 -14.83 8.36 -7.21
C ASN A 34 -13.83 7.25 -7.66
N ASN A 35 -13.92 6.82 -8.93
CA ASN A 35 -13.02 5.81 -9.51
C ASN A 35 -11.60 6.37 -9.73
N ARG A 36 -11.47 7.63 -10.16
CA ARG A 36 -10.17 8.28 -10.34
C ARG A 36 -9.52 8.60 -9.00
N MET A 37 -10.30 9.00 -7.99
CA MET A 37 -9.79 9.21 -6.64
C MET A 37 -9.27 7.89 -6.05
N LEU A 38 -10.09 6.83 -6.07
CA LEU A 38 -9.67 5.49 -5.62
C LEU A 38 -8.42 5.00 -6.36
N LEU A 39 -8.40 5.14 -7.69
CA LEU A 39 -7.22 4.77 -8.49
C LEU A 39 -5.99 5.59 -8.09
N SER A 40 -6.16 6.90 -7.86
CA SER A 40 -5.06 7.78 -7.45
C SER A 40 -4.48 7.37 -6.10
N GLU A 41 -5.33 7.03 -5.13
CA GLU A 41 -4.91 6.53 -3.82
C GLU A 41 -4.13 5.21 -3.93
N ILE A 42 -4.64 4.26 -4.71
CA ILE A 42 -3.95 2.98 -4.98
C ILE A 42 -2.59 3.22 -5.64
N LEU A 43 -2.50 4.17 -6.59
CA LEU A 43 -1.24 4.52 -7.25
C LEU A 43 -0.24 5.18 -6.27
N LEU A 44 -0.71 6.05 -5.37
CA LEU A 44 0.13 6.68 -4.35
C LEU A 44 0.65 5.65 -3.35
N LEU A 45 -0.20 4.72 -2.90
CA LEU A 45 0.18 3.59 -2.06
C LEU A 45 1.26 2.73 -2.73
N ALA A 46 1.02 2.27 -3.96
CA ALA A 46 1.97 1.44 -4.70
C ALA A 46 3.32 2.16 -4.94
N LYS A 47 3.27 3.47 -5.20
CA LYS A 47 4.47 4.31 -5.36
C LYS A 47 5.24 4.46 -4.04
N SER A 48 4.54 4.66 -2.92
CA SER A 48 5.15 4.76 -1.59
C SER A 48 5.84 3.44 -1.23
N GLU A 49 5.14 2.32 -1.40
CA GLU A 49 5.67 0.97 -1.18
C GLU A 49 6.90 0.68 -2.04
N GLY A 50 6.84 0.99 -3.33
CA GLY A 50 7.98 0.83 -4.23
C GLY A 50 9.20 1.65 -3.81
N ARG A 51 9.00 2.86 -3.26
CA ARG A 51 10.08 3.69 -2.71
C ARG A 51 10.66 3.08 -1.43
N SER A 52 9.82 2.59 -0.53
CA SER A 52 10.22 1.92 0.72
C SER A 52 11.07 0.69 0.42
N LEU A 53 10.56 -0.22 -0.43
CA LEU A 53 11.30 -1.40 -0.88
C LEU A 53 12.65 -1.03 -1.50
N ARG A 54 12.67 -0.04 -2.41
CA ARG A 54 13.93 0.43 -3.01
C ARG A 54 14.93 0.90 -1.95
N GLN A 55 14.49 1.63 -0.93
CA GLN A 55 15.37 2.11 0.13
C GLN A 55 15.89 0.96 1.00
N GLN A 56 15.03 0.01 1.38
CA GLN A 56 15.40 -1.18 2.15
C GLN A 56 16.49 -1.99 1.43
N TYR A 57 16.32 -2.23 0.13
CA TYR A 57 17.26 -3.03 -0.66
C TYR A 57 18.55 -2.26 -1.01
N LYS A 58 18.49 -0.94 -1.19
CA LYS A 58 19.70 -0.10 -1.30
C LYS A 58 20.56 -0.16 -0.04
N ASN A 59 19.94 -0.06 1.13
CA ASN A 59 20.63 -0.09 2.43
C ASN A 59 21.25 -1.46 2.74
N ARG A 60 20.66 -2.56 2.23
CA ARG A 60 21.19 -3.92 2.38
C ARG A 60 22.41 -4.22 1.49
N GLY A 61 22.62 -3.43 0.43
CA GLY A 61 23.75 -3.57 -0.50
C GLY A 61 25.08 -2.96 -0.04
N GLY A 62 25.10 -2.25 1.09
CA GLY A 62 26.24 -1.41 1.48
C GLY A 62 27.34 -2.06 2.32
N ASN A 63 27.19 -3.28 2.86
CA ASN A 63 28.16 -3.73 3.88
C ASN A 63 28.35 -5.24 4.10
N ARG A 64 28.16 -6.12 3.11
CA ARG A 64 28.63 -7.53 3.22
C ARG A 64 29.13 -8.08 1.88
N SER A 65 30.46 -8.16 1.82
CA SER A 65 31.34 -8.95 0.94
C SER A 65 30.66 -10.09 0.14
N GLY A 66 30.98 -10.13 -1.16
CA GLY A 66 30.94 -11.31 -2.02
C GLY A 66 29.58 -11.69 -2.61
N ASN A 67 29.39 -11.47 -3.93
CA ASN A 67 28.35 -12.09 -4.77
C ASN A 67 26.87 -11.80 -4.45
N ARG A 68 26.40 -10.53 -4.54
CA ARG A 68 24.96 -10.20 -4.40
C ARG A 68 24.37 -9.20 -5.40
N GLY A 69 25.07 -8.87 -6.49
CA GLY A 69 24.54 -7.94 -7.51
C GLY A 69 23.27 -8.44 -8.21
N ALA A 70 23.22 -9.72 -8.58
CA ALA A 70 22.03 -10.36 -9.17
C ALA A 70 20.95 -10.66 -8.12
N ASN A 71 21.36 -11.16 -6.95
CA ASN A 71 20.45 -11.60 -5.88
C ASN A 71 19.70 -10.44 -5.20
N SER A 72 20.29 -9.24 -5.14
CA SER A 72 19.65 -8.04 -4.58
C SER A 72 18.46 -7.58 -5.42
N ASN A 73 18.66 -7.47 -6.73
CA ASN A 73 17.62 -7.05 -7.66
C ASN A 73 16.52 -8.12 -7.77
N GLU A 74 16.89 -9.39 -7.83
CA GLU A 74 15.92 -10.49 -7.83
C GLU A 74 15.08 -10.52 -6.54
N SER A 75 15.71 -10.40 -5.37
CA SER A 75 15.01 -10.35 -4.08
C SER A 75 14.09 -9.13 -3.95
N MET A 76 14.52 -7.98 -4.49
CA MET A 76 13.69 -6.78 -4.56
C MET A 76 12.47 -7.02 -5.46
N CYS A 77 12.65 -7.60 -6.65
CA CYS A 77 11.55 -7.94 -7.56
C CYS A 77 10.56 -8.93 -6.93
N ILE A 78 11.06 -9.95 -6.22
CA ILE A 78 10.21 -10.90 -5.47
C ILE A 78 9.43 -10.17 -4.38
N SER A 79 10.06 -9.24 -3.67
CA SER A 79 9.40 -8.46 -2.62
C SER A 79 8.32 -7.53 -3.20
N ALA A 80 8.62 -6.86 -4.32
CA ALA A 80 7.65 -6.03 -5.03
C ALA A 80 6.44 -6.84 -5.51
N ARG A 81 6.65 -8.04 -6.06
CA ARG A 81 5.56 -8.95 -6.46
C ARG A 81 4.67 -9.33 -5.28
N ARG A 82 5.28 -9.61 -4.11
CA ARG A 82 4.54 -9.94 -2.89
C ARG A 82 3.77 -8.74 -2.34
N SER A 83 4.36 -7.55 -2.33
CA SER A 83 3.65 -6.33 -1.93
C SER A 83 2.50 -5.98 -2.86
N PHE A 84 2.65 -6.20 -4.17
CA PHE A 84 1.53 -6.07 -5.10
C PHE A 84 0.37 -7.02 -4.78
N ALA A 85 0.66 -8.27 -4.45
CA ALA A 85 -0.36 -9.25 -4.06
C ALA A 85 -1.09 -8.82 -2.77
N ASP A 86 -0.34 -8.40 -1.74
CA ASP A 86 -0.92 -7.94 -0.47
C ASP A 86 -1.78 -6.68 -0.66
N ILE A 87 -1.31 -5.69 -1.43
CA ILE A 87 -2.10 -4.50 -1.77
C ILE A 87 -3.39 -4.92 -2.49
N GLY A 88 -3.30 -5.86 -3.42
CA GLY A 88 -4.47 -6.42 -4.11
C GLY A 88 -5.45 -7.08 -3.13
N ASP A 89 -4.97 -7.87 -2.17
CA ASP A 89 -5.81 -8.50 -1.16
C ASP A 89 -6.45 -7.48 -0.20
N ILE A 90 -5.74 -6.41 0.15
CA ILE A 90 -6.30 -5.28 0.91
C ILE A 90 -7.44 -4.61 0.12
N VAL A 91 -7.20 -4.25 -1.15
CA VAL A 91 -8.21 -3.58 -2.00
C VAL A 91 -9.42 -4.47 -2.26
N LYS A 92 -9.24 -5.79 -2.44
CA LYS A 92 -10.34 -6.74 -2.63
C LYS A 92 -11.09 -7.10 -1.34
N GLY A 93 -10.57 -6.74 -0.16
CA GLY A 93 -11.09 -7.22 1.12
C GLY A 93 -10.89 -8.73 1.33
N THR A 94 -9.89 -9.33 0.67
CA THR A 94 -9.50 -10.75 0.85
C THR A 94 -8.25 -10.92 1.70
N ASN A 95 -7.75 -9.84 2.28
CA ASN A 95 -6.63 -9.84 3.19
C ASN A 95 -6.93 -10.72 4.42
N LEU A 96 -6.03 -11.64 4.73
CA LEU A 96 -6.18 -12.60 5.84
C LEU A 96 -5.78 -11.99 7.20
N VAL A 97 -5.18 -10.81 7.20
CA VAL A 97 -4.68 -10.16 8.41
C VAL A 97 -5.73 -9.21 8.95
N ASP A 98 -6.53 -9.71 9.88
CA ASP A 98 -7.48 -8.95 10.68
C ASP A 98 -6.77 -8.53 11.98
N ARG A 99 -6.27 -7.30 12.01
CA ARG A 99 -5.61 -6.71 13.18
C ARG A 99 -6.27 -5.38 13.45
N ASP A 100 -6.72 -5.22 14.69
CA ASP A 100 -7.27 -3.96 15.21
C ASP A 100 -6.10 -3.00 15.52
N ASP A 101 -5.44 -2.52 14.47
CA ASP A 101 -4.26 -1.63 14.55
C ASP A 101 -4.63 -0.13 14.47
N GLY A 102 -5.94 0.18 14.48
CA GLY A 102 -6.46 1.53 14.37
C GLY A 102 -6.26 2.19 13.00
N ASN A 103 -5.78 1.43 12.00
CA ASN A 103 -5.76 1.84 10.60
C ASN A 103 -6.89 1.12 9.86
N ASP A 104 -8.09 1.69 9.92
CA ASP A 104 -9.28 1.08 9.37
C ASP A 104 -9.38 1.25 7.84
N VAL A 105 -8.29 0.92 7.14
CA VAL A 105 -8.15 1.00 5.68
C VAL A 105 -9.23 0.16 5.00
N GLU A 106 -9.59 -0.98 5.59
CA GLU A 106 -10.66 -1.83 5.06
C GLU A 106 -12.04 -1.15 5.17
N LYS A 107 -12.36 -0.50 6.31
CA LYS A 107 -13.59 0.29 6.42
C LYS A 107 -13.60 1.46 5.44
N HIS A 108 -12.49 2.19 5.33
CA HIS A 108 -12.38 3.32 4.40
C HIS A 108 -12.59 2.88 2.95
N LEU A 109 -11.97 1.76 2.55
CA LEU A 109 -12.20 1.15 1.23
C LEU A 109 -13.67 0.74 1.04
N LYS A 110 -14.31 0.12 2.05
CA LYS A 110 -15.74 -0.26 1.99
C LYS A 110 -16.64 0.96 1.80
N GLU A 111 -16.38 2.06 2.49
CA GLU A 111 -17.12 3.32 2.36
C GLU A 111 -16.96 3.89 0.94
N MET A 112 -15.74 3.98 0.43
CA MET A 112 -15.48 4.43 -0.94
C MET A 112 -16.16 3.56 -2.00
N PHE A 113 -16.07 2.23 -1.89
CA PHE A 113 -16.71 1.31 -2.83
C PHE A 113 -18.24 1.35 -2.77
N THR A 114 -18.83 1.71 -1.62
CA THR A 114 -20.28 1.90 -1.49
C THR A 114 -20.74 3.14 -2.25
N THR A 115 -20.01 4.25 -2.13
CA THR A 115 -20.25 5.49 -2.89
C THR A 115 -20.05 5.30 -4.39
N LEU A 116 -19.16 4.39 -4.80
CA LEU A 116 -18.88 4.06 -6.20
C LEU A 116 -19.97 3.26 -6.93
N ARG A 117 -20.82 2.53 -6.20
CA ARG A 117 -21.85 1.66 -6.79
C ARG A 117 -23.17 2.39 -7.10
N GLN A 118 -23.28 3.67 -6.71
CA GLN A 118 -24.45 4.51 -6.97
C GLN A 118 -24.37 5.14 -8.38
#